data_AF-A0A964A2J6-F1
#
_entry.id   AF-A0A964A2J6-F1
#
_cell.length_a   1.000
_cell.length_b   1.000
_cell.length_c   1.000
_cell.angle_alpha   90.00
_cell.angle_beta   90.00
_cell.angle_gamma   90.00
#
_symmetry.space_group_name_H-M   'P 1'
#
loop_
_entity.id
_entity.type
_entity.pdbx_description
1 polymer ?
#
loop_
_entity_poly.entity_id
_entity_poly.type
_entity_poly.pdbx_seq_one_letter_code
_entity_poly.pdbx_strand_id
1 'polypeptide(L)'
;MGDYRSRLKGWYVHAAVYPSIAMVVVCTIYSVWNNRDYQSEWLTSMAVVRMMFLFALVYGVWMCLLALPMWLNKNERVRNNGLLNTITWWGCPLGNFMAWTLYVVRVIQMKNDSAWPVFIYALILNLPYILSLARTYVQQRAVAIGEMKQTGSLP
;
A
#
# COMPACT_ATOMS: atom_id res chain seq x y z
N MET A 1 -0.22 27.63 -8.65
CA MET A 1 -0.69 26.28 -9.02
C MET A 1 0.44 25.27 -9.36
N GLY A 2 1.60 25.69 -9.90
CA GLY A 2 2.68 24.75 -10.27
C GLY A 2 3.31 23.97 -9.10
N ASP A 3 3.45 24.60 -7.94
CA ASP A 3 4.13 24.01 -6.78
C ASP A 3 3.39 22.80 -6.18
N TYR A 4 2.06 22.90 -6.00
CA TYR A 4 1.26 21.80 -5.45
C TYR A 4 1.32 20.51 -6.29
N ARG A 5 1.33 20.64 -7.63
CA ARG A 5 1.44 19.48 -8.53
C ARG A 5 2.78 18.75 -8.37
N SER A 6 3.86 19.51 -8.17
CA SER A 6 5.19 18.96 -7.90
C SER A 6 5.23 18.20 -6.56
N ARG A 7 4.68 18.82 -5.51
CA ARG A 7 4.59 18.21 -4.17
C ARG A 7 3.74 16.93 -4.17
N LEU A 8 2.62 16.94 -4.89
CA LEU A 8 1.75 15.77 -5.03
C LEU A 8 2.43 14.60 -5.75
N LYS A 9 3.25 14.88 -6.77
CA LYS A 9 4.11 13.85 -7.38
C LYS A 9 5.08 13.27 -6.35
N GLY A 10 5.71 14.12 -5.54
CA GLY A 10 6.59 13.70 -4.45
C GLY A 10 5.88 12.80 -3.44
N TRP A 11 4.69 13.19 -3.01
CA TRP A 11 3.86 12.38 -2.11
C TRP A 11 3.46 11.05 -2.71
N TYR A 12 3.06 11.01 -3.98
CA TYR A 12 2.72 9.76 -4.66
C TYR A 12 3.92 8.79 -4.70
N VAL A 13 5.11 9.28 -5.03
CA VAL A 13 6.33 8.46 -5.06
C VAL A 13 6.63 7.89 -3.67
N HIS A 14 6.53 8.70 -2.62
CA HIS A 14 6.80 8.24 -1.25
C HIS A 14 5.72 7.29 -0.73
N ALA A 15 4.44 7.57 -0.99
CA ALA A 15 3.32 6.81 -0.46
C ALA A 15 3.05 5.49 -1.20
N ALA A 16 3.40 5.40 -2.49
CA ALA A 16 3.09 4.23 -3.31
C ALA A 16 4.33 3.57 -3.92
N VAL A 17 5.20 4.32 -4.60
CA VAL A 17 6.30 3.74 -5.39
C VAL A 17 7.42 3.17 -4.50
N TYR A 18 7.93 3.96 -3.56
CA TYR A 18 8.97 3.48 -2.63
C TYR A 18 8.54 2.28 -1.78
N PRO A 19 7.34 2.27 -1.16
CA PRO A 19 6.89 1.09 -0.42
C PRO A 19 6.63 -0.11 -1.35
N SER A 20 6.27 0.09 -2.63
CA SER A 20 6.22 -1.00 -3.62
C SER A 20 7.57 -1.70 -3.72
N ILE A 21 8.63 -0.92 -3.95
CA ILE A 21 9.98 -1.45 -4.16
C ILE A 21 10.46 -2.15 -2.89
N ALA A 22 10.28 -1.51 -1.73
CA ALA A 22 10.64 -2.09 -0.44
C ALA A 22 9.90 -3.41 -0.18
N MET A 23 8.60 -3.47 -0.47
CA MET A 23 7.77 -4.66 -0.32
C MET A 23 8.23 -5.81 -1.23
N VAL A 24 8.59 -5.54 -2.49
CA VAL A 24 9.14 -6.56 -3.38
C VAL A 24 10.44 -7.14 -2.81
N VAL A 25 11.34 -6.28 -2.33
CA VAL A 25 12.62 -6.72 -1.74
C VAL A 25 12.39 -7.59 -0.51
N VAL A 26 11.58 -7.12 0.44
CA VAL A 26 11.30 -7.86 1.69
C VAL A 26 10.58 -9.18 1.40
N CYS A 27 9.61 -9.17 0.49
CA CYS A 27 8.89 -10.38 0.07
C CYS A 27 9.81 -11.41 -0.57
N THR A 28 10.77 -10.96 -1.38
CA THR A 28 11.75 -11.84 -2.03
C THR A 28 12.68 -12.48 -1.00
N ILE A 29 13.22 -11.68 -0.05
CA ILE A 29 14.07 -12.19 1.03
C ILE A 29 13.32 -13.22 1.87
N TYR A 30 12.07 -12.90 2.25
CA TYR A 30 11.22 -13.82 3.01
C TYR A 30 10.93 -15.11 2.24
N SER A 31 10.66 -15.01 0.94
CA SER A 31 10.40 -16.19 0.09
C SER A 31 11.62 -17.12 0.01
N VAL A 32 12.82 -16.58 -0.14
CA VAL A 32 14.07 -17.36 -0.12
C VAL A 32 14.25 -18.07 1.21
N TRP A 33 14.03 -17.37 2.32
CA TRP A 33 14.16 -17.94 3.66
C TRP A 33 13.13 -19.05 3.92
N ASN A 34 11.85 -18.80 3.59
CA ASN A 34 10.75 -19.73 3.85
C ASN A 34 10.77 -20.99 2.96
N ASN A 35 11.43 -20.94 1.80
CA ASN A 35 11.49 -22.06 0.86
C ASN A 35 12.88 -22.72 0.79
N ARG A 36 13.77 -22.45 1.76
CA ARG A 36 15.11 -23.02 1.80
C ARG A 36 15.11 -24.55 1.85
N ASP A 37 14.18 -25.11 2.63
CA ASP A 37 14.02 -26.56 2.84
C ASP A 37 12.84 -27.12 2.04
N TYR A 38 12.39 -26.41 1.00
CA TYR A 38 11.23 -26.81 0.21
C TYR A 38 11.54 -28.08 -0.60
N GLN A 39 10.83 -29.16 -0.30
CA GLN A 39 10.88 -30.41 -1.04
C GLN A 39 9.51 -30.69 -1.64
N SER A 40 9.40 -30.56 -2.96
CA SER A 40 8.20 -30.85 -3.73
C SER A 40 8.59 -31.53 -5.03
N GLU A 41 7.80 -32.52 -5.43
CA GLU A 41 7.97 -33.21 -6.71
C GLU A 41 7.57 -32.33 -7.90
N TRP A 42 6.73 -31.30 -7.67
CA TRP A 42 6.10 -30.52 -8.73
C TRP A 42 6.87 -29.25 -9.09
N LEU A 43 7.54 -28.63 -8.12
CA LEU A 43 8.19 -27.33 -8.26
C LEU A 43 9.51 -27.30 -7.50
N THR A 44 10.53 -26.71 -8.12
CA THR A 44 11.78 -26.40 -7.42
C THR A 44 11.59 -25.20 -6.50
N SER A 45 12.36 -25.14 -5.41
CA SER A 45 12.38 -23.98 -4.49
C SER A 45 12.61 -22.67 -5.24
N MET A 46 13.52 -22.68 -6.23
CA MET A 46 13.81 -21.51 -7.06
C MET A 46 12.60 -21.07 -7.92
N ALA A 47 11.80 -22.00 -8.43
CA ALA A 47 10.60 -21.67 -9.19
C ALA A 47 9.54 -20.99 -8.29
N VAL A 48 9.37 -21.47 -7.06
CA VAL A 48 8.47 -20.86 -6.07
C VAL A 48 8.92 -19.44 -5.73
N VAL A 49 10.22 -19.23 -5.50
CA VAL A 49 10.78 -17.88 -5.24
C VAL A 49 10.52 -16.93 -6.41
N ARG A 50 10.70 -17.39 -7.65
CA ARG A 50 10.40 -16.57 -8.85
C ARG A 50 8.92 -16.23 -8.97
N MET A 51 8.03 -17.17 -8.69
CA MET A 51 6.58 -16.91 -8.68
C MET A 51 6.20 -15.87 -7.62
N MET A 52 6.76 -15.97 -6.41
CA MET A 52 6.52 -15.01 -5.34
C MET A 52 7.05 -13.61 -5.69
N PHE A 53 8.23 -13.53 -6.30
CA PHE A 53 8.77 -12.26 -6.82
C PHE A 53 7.86 -11.63 -7.87
N LEU A 54 7.41 -12.40 -8.87
CA LEU A 54 6.50 -11.91 -9.91
C LEU A 54 5.16 -11.45 -9.30
N PHE A 55 4.62 -12.22 -8.36
CA PHE A 55 3.42 -11.85 -7.62
C PHE A 55 3.62 -10.53 -6.87
N ALA A 56 4.71 -10.37 -6.13
CA ALA A 56 5.01 -9.14 -5.41
C ALA A 56 5.15 -7.94 -6.36
N LEU A 57 5.77 -8.13 -7.53
CA LEU A 57 5.92 -7.08 -8.54
C LEU A 57 4.56 -6.64 -9.08
N VAL A 58 3.70 -7.60 -9.48
CA VAL A 58 2.34 -7.33 -9.95
C VAL A 58 1.51 -6.64 -8.85
N TYR A 59 1.62 -7.12 -7.62
CA TYR A 59 0.94 -6.53 -6.46
C TYR A 59 1.43 -5.10 -6.19
N GLY A 60 2.72 -4.83 -6.35
CA GLY A 60 3.28 -3.48 -6.23
C GLY A 60 2.71 -2.51 -7.26
N VAL A 61 2.63 -2.94 -8.53
CA VAL A 61 1.97 -2.15 -9.59
C VAL A 61 0.50 -1.93 -9.27
N TRP A 62 -0.22 -2.97 -8.81
CA TRP A 62 -1.62 -2.87 -8.41
C TRP A 62 -1.84 -1.83 -7.31
N MET A 63 -1.00 -1.84 -6.27
CA MET A 63 -1.06 -0.86 -5.19
C MET A 63 -0.75 0.57 -5.66
N CYS A 64 0.18 0.73 -6.62
CA CYS A 64 0.41 2.03 -7.28
C CYS A 64 -0.83 2.53 -8.03
N LEU A 65 -1.61 1.64 -8.66
CA LEU A 65 -2.86 1.99 -9.33
C LEU A 65 -3.96 2.36 -8.32
N LEU A 66 -4.10 1.60 -7.24
CA LEU A 66 -5.04 1.90 -6.16
C LEU A 66 -4.73 3.22 -5.45
N ALA A 67 -3.48 3.68 -5.52
CA ALA A 67 -3.03 4.97 -5.01
C ALA A 67 -3.34 6.16 -5.96
N LEU A 68 -3.76 5.92 -7.21
CA LEU A 68 -4.06 7.00 -8.16
C LEU A 68 -5.14 7.99 -7.73
N PRO A 69 -6.19 7.59 -6.98
CA PRO A 69 -7.20 8.53 -6.49
C PRO A 69 -6.62 9.69 -5.67
N MET A 70 -5.42 9.56 -5.08
CA MET A 70 -4.71 10.68 -4.44
C MET A 70 -4.57 11.90 -5.36
N TRP A 71 -4.47 11.68 -6.67
CA TRP A 71 -4.38 12.75 -7.67
C TRP A 71 -5.62 13.65 -7.74
N LEU A 72 -6.77 13.20 -7.23
CA LEU A 72 -7.99 14.01 -7.13
C LEU A 72 -7.82 15.21 -6.18
N ASN A 73 -6.84 15.18 -5.27
CA ASN A 73 -6.49 16.34 -4.43
C ASN A 73 -5.91 17.53 -5.20
N LYS A 74 -5.65 17.39 -6.51
CA LYS A 74 -5.42 18.55 -7.40
C LYS A 74 -6.61 19.52 -7.41
N ASN A 75 -7.82 19.03 -7.16
CA ASN A 75 -9.01 19.85 -7.08
C ASN A 75 -9.14 20.44 -5.67
N GLU A 76 -9.25 21.77 -5.57
CA GLU A 76 -9.34 22.48 -4.30
C GLU A 76 -10.56 22.05 -3.46
N ARG A 77 -11.68 21.71 -4.12
CA ARG A 77 -12.88 21.21 -3.43
C ARG A 77 -12.61 19.90 -2.68
N VAL A 78 -11.82 19.02 -3.29
CA VAL A 78 -11.44 17.72 -2.70
C VAL A 78 -10.40 17.94 -1.61
N ARG A 79 -9.38 18.76 -1.89
CA ARG A 79 -8.29 19.05 -0.95
C ARG A 79 -8.77 19.67 0.35
N ASN A 80 -9.70 20.63 0.25
CA ASN A 80 -10.18 21.41 1.39
C ASN A 80 -11.27 20.66 2.18
N ASN A 81 -11.97 19.71 1.55
CA ASN A 81 -12.93 18.87 2.24
C ASN A 81 -12.22 17.69 2.93
N GLY A 82 -12.21 17.71 4.27
CA GLY A 82 -11.48 16.71 5.06
C GLY A 82 -11.92 15.27 4.81
N LEU A 83 -13.21 15.02 4.55
CA LEU A 83 -13.71 13.68 4.27
C LEU A 83 -13.28 13.20 2.89
N LEU A 84 -13.47 14.03 1.86
CA LEU A 84 -13.09 13.68 0.48
C LEU A 84 -11.58 13.46 0.36
N ASN A 85 -10.77 14.33 0.95
CA ASN A 85 -9.33 14.15 1.02
C ASN A 85 -8.99 12.77 1.65
N THR A 86 -9.54 12.47 2.83
CA THR A 86 -9.28 11.18 3.49
C THR A 86 -9.67 9.97 2.62
N ILE A 87 -10.85 10.02 1.98
CA ILE A 87 -11.33 8.93 1.10
C ILE A 87 -10.41 8.75 -0.10
N THR A 88 -9.92 9.83 -0.71
CA THR A 88 -9.03 9.74 -1.88
C THR A 88 -7.65 9.15 -1.56
N TRP A 89 -7.19 9.30 -0.31
CA TRP A 89 -5.93 8.72 0.16
C TRP A 89 -6.07 7.27 0.60
N TRP A 90 -7.15 6.96 1.31
CA TRP A 90 -7.27 5.71 2.05
C TRP A 90 -8.31 4.75 1.47
N GLY A 91 -9.31 5.24 0.73
CA GLY A 91 -10.47 4.45 0.32
C GLY A 91 -10.08 3.21 -0.48
N CYS A 92 -9.30 3.38 -1.55
CA CYS A 92 -8.86 2.26 -2.38
C CYS A 92 -7.82 1.35 -1.67
N PRO A 93 -6.75 1.88 -1.05
CA PRO A 93 -5.79 1.04 -0.33
C PRO A 93 -6.40 0.27 0.85
N LEU A 94 -7.20 0.91 1.70
CA LEU A 94 -7.87 0.24 2.83
C LEU A 94 -8.94 -0.72 2.35
N GLY A 95 -9.70 -0.37 1.30
CA GLY A 95 -10.68 -1.28 0.71
C GLY A 95 -10.03 -2.59 0.25
N ASN A 96 -8.87 -2.51 -0.42
CA ASN A 96 -8.10 -3.68 -0.82
C ASN A 96 -7.59 -4.47 0.40
N PHE A 97 -7.05 -3.79 1.41
CA PHE A 97 -6.58 -4.43 2.64
C PHE A 97 -7.69 -5.18 3.39
N MET A 98 -8.87 -4.54 3.53
CA MET A 98 -10.04 -5.16 4.16
C MET A 98 -10.55 -6.35 3.35
N ALA A 99 -10.68 -6.22 2.02
CA ALA A 99 -11.13 -7.32 1.16
C ALA A 99 -10.19 -8.53 1.26
N TRP A 100 -8.87 -8.29 1.26
CA TRP A 100 -7.88 -9.34 1.37
C TRP A 100 -7.90 -9.99 2.76
N THR A 101 -8.03 -9.20 3.84
CA THR A 101 -8.14 -9.72 5.21
C THR A 101 -9.38 -10.61 5.37
N LEU A 102 -10.53 -10.18 4.85
CA LEU A 102 -11.76 -10.97 4.86
C LEU A 102 -11.62 -12.27 4.09
N TYR A 103 -10.93 -12.24 2.93
CA TYR A 103 -10.62 -13.44 2.17
C TYR A 103 -9.77 -14.42 2.98
N VAL A 104 -8.70 -13.94 3.62
CA VAL A 104 -7.82 -14.79 4.44
C VAL A 104 -8.57 -15.39 5.62
N VAL A 105 -9.37 -14.59 6.34
CA VAL A 105 -10.21 -15.09 7.44
C VAL A 105 -11.14 -16.21 6.96
N ARG A 106 -11.80 -16.04 5.81
CA ARG A 106 -12.65 -17.10 5.23
C ARG A 106 -11.86 -18.37 4.91
N VAL A 107 -10.69 -18.26 4.29
CA VAL A 107 -9.87 -19.43 3.92
C VAL A 107 -9.40 -20.19 5.17
N ILE A 108 -8.99 -19.46 6.22
CA ILE A 108 -8.59 -20.06 7.50
C ILE A 108 -9.75 -20.85 8.12
N GLN A 109 -10.94 -20.25 8.18
CA GLN A 109 -12.14 -20.90 8.70
C GLN A 109 -12.52 -22.17 7.94
N MET A 110 -12.25 -22.22 6.63
CA MET A 110 -12.57 -23.38 5.80
C MET A 110 -11.54 -24.51 5.89
N LYS A 111 -10.25 -24.20 6.06
CA LYS A 111 -9.17 -25.21 5.97
C LYS A 111 -8.68 -25.77 7.31
N ASN A 112 -9.10 -25.21 8.45
CA ASN A 112 -8.68 -25.67 9.78
C ASN A 112 -7.15 -25.75 9.96
N ASP A 113 -6.43 -24.90 9.22
CA ASP A 113 -4.98 -24.95 9.08
C ASP A 113 -4.33 -23.72 9.73
N SER A 114 -3.03 -23.81 10.02
CA SER A 114 -2.28 -22.71 10.64
C SER A 114 -2.32 -21.45 9.75
N ALA A 115 -3.02 -20.42 10.21
CA ALA A 115 -3.17 -19.12 9.54
C ALA A 115 -1.88 -18.28 9.48
N TRP A 116 -0.89 -18.63 10.31
CA TRP A 116 0.25 -17.78 10.59
C TRP A 116 1.11 -17.44 9.36
N PRO A 117 1.46 -18.39 8.48
CA PRO A 117 2.26 -18.07 7.30
C PRO A 117 1.54 -17.11 6.35
N VAL A 118 0.23 -17.30 6.17
CA VAL A 118 -0.60 -16.44 5.32
C VAL A 118 -0.71 -15.04 5.92
N PHE A 119 -0.88 -14.94 7.23
CA PHE A 119 -0.94 -13.67 7.94
C PHE A 119 0.39 -12.91 7.91
N ILE A 120 1.53 -13.59 8.10
CA ILE A 120 2.85 -12.95 8.00
C ILE A 120 3.07 -12.42 6.58
N TYR A 121 2.70 -13.20 5.56
CA TYR A 121 2.78 -12.75 4.16
C TYR A 121 1.89 -11.51 3.91
N ALA A 122 0.69 -11.47 4.50
CA ALA A 122 -0.18 -10.30 4.49
C ALA A 122 0.52 -9.03 4.96
N LEU A 123 1.17 -9.14 6.13
CA LEU A 123 1.84 -8.03 6.78
C LEU A 123 3.00 -7.56 5.93
N ILE A 124 3.80 -8.48 5.39
CA ILE A 124 4.93 -8.13 4.50
C ILE A 124 4.44 -7.35 3.27
N LEU A 125 3.31 -7.75 2.67
CA LEU A 125 2.76 -7.10 1.49
C LEU A 125 2.15 -5.72 1.78
N ASN A 126 1.56 -5.51 2.95
CA ASN A 126 0.73 -4.33 3.23
C ASN A 126 1.38 -3.31 4.17
N LEU A 127 2.16 -3.77 5.15
CA LEU A 127 2.68 -2.92 6.23
C LEU A 127 3.62 -1.81 5.72
N PRO A 128 4.55 -2.05 4.76
CA PRO A 128 5.34 -0.98 4.16
C PRO A 128 4.48 0.13 3.54
N TYR A 129 3.36 -0.24 2.89
CA TYR A 129 2.43 0.71 2.31
C TYR A 129 1.67 1.50 3.35
N ILE A 130 1.07 0.82 4.34
CA ILE A 130 0.27 1.48 5.38
C ILE A 130 1.12 2.52 6.12
N LEU A 131 2.35 2.17 6.51
CA LEU A 131 3.26 3.09 7.20
C LEU A 131 3.65 4.28 6.32
N SER A 132 3.99 4.04 5.05
CA SER A 132 4.40 5.13 4.16
C SER A 132 3.22 6.05 3.79
N LEU A 133 2.05 5.47 3.53
CA LEU A 133 0.80 6.20 3.27
C LEU A 133 0.40 7.03 4.48
N ALA A 134 0.46 6.47 5.70
CA ALA A 134 0.21 7.17 6.95
C ALA A 134 1.10 8.39 7.12
N ARG A 135 2.42 8.18 7.00
CA ARG A 135 3.41 9.26 7.13
C ARG A 135 3.17 10.36 6.10
N THR A 136 2.97 9.99 4.85
CA THR A 136 2.84 10.95 3.74
C THR A 136 1.51 11.72 3.83
N TYR A 137 0.43 11.05 4.24
CA TYR A 137 -0.86 11.69 4.48
C TYR A 137 -0.78 12.74 5.59
N VAL A 138 -0.13 12.42 6.71
CA VAL A 138 0.06 13.38 7.82
C VAL A 138 0.86 14.60 7.36
N GLN A 139 1.93 14.39 6.58
CA GLN A 139 2.72 15.47 6.00
C GLN A 139 1.88 16.35 5.06
N GLN A 140 1.07 15.75 4.18
CA GLN A 140 0.19 16.50 3.29
C GLN A 140 -0.84 17.32 4.06
N ARG A 141 -1.43 16.75 5.12
CA ARG A 141 -2.42 17.43 5.97
C ARG A 141 -1.82 18.61 6.71
N ALA A 142 -0.63 18.45 7.30
CA ALA A 142 0.06 19.54 8.00
C ALA A 142 0.28 20.75 7.06
N VAL A 143 0.67 20.48 5.82
CA VAL A 143 0.84 21.49 4.78
C VAL A 143 -0.48 22.18 4.43
N ALA A 144 -1.53 21.40 4.15
CA ALA A 144 -2.83 21.94 3.77
C ALA A 144 -3.44 22.84 4.87
N ILE A 145 -3.26 22.46 6.15
CA ILE A 145 -3.69 23.28 7.29
C ILE A 145 -2.88 24.59 7.38
N GLY A 146 -1.58 24.53 7.13
CA GLY A 146 -0.72 25.72 7.07
C GLY A 146 -1.16 26.71 6.00
N GLU A 147 -1.51 26.20 4.81
CA GLU A 147 -2.02 27.02 3.70
C GLU A 147 -3.38 27.65 4.05
N MET A 148 -4.30 26.91 4.68
CA MET A 148 -5.61 27.42 5.11
C MET A 148 -5.52 28.53 6.18
N LYS A 149 -4.52 28.45 7.08
CA LYS A 149 -4.25 29.51 8.08
C LYS A 149 -3.81 30.81 7.43
N GLN A 150 -3.01 30.74 6.37
CA GLN A 150 -2.50 31.93 5.67
C GLN A 150 -3.59 32.62 4.83
N THR A 151 -4.53 31.86 4.27
CA THR A 151 -5.60 32.40 3.42
C THR A 151 -6.83 32.89 4.18
N GLY A 152 -6.84 32.81 5.52
CA GLY A 152 -7.98 33.21 6.35
C GLY A 152 -9.25 32.38 6.10
N SER A 153 -9.10 31.19 5.52
CA SER A 153 -10.21 30.33 5.10
C SER A 153 -10.54 29.22 6.10
N LEU A 154 -10.02 29.32 7.32
CA LEU A 154 -10.46 28.48 8.43
C LEU A 154 -11.80 29.02 8.93
N PRO A 155 -12.85 28.19 9.04
CA PRO A 155 -13.98 28.51 9.92
C PRO A 155 -13.52 28.56 11.38
#